data_AF-A0A9P5AZ13-F1
#
_entry.id   AF-A0A9P5AZ13-F1
#
_cell.length_a   1.000
_cell.length_b   1.000
_cell.length_c   1.000
_cell.angle_alpha   90.00
_cell.angle_beta   90.00
_cell.angle_gamma   90.00
#
_symmetry.space_group_name_H-M   'P 1'
#
loop_
_entity.id
_entity.type
_entity.pdbx_description
1 polymer ?
#
loop_
_entity_poly.entity_id
_entity_poly.type
_entity_poly.pdbx_seq_one_letter_code
_entity_poly.pdbx_strand_id
1 'polypeptide(L)' 'MSYYDIDAILTDAEKVPCHFEIDVRDLGHLDNSPHGLKAQTPLTLPLWLAELLALASTPSSFAPLNPHP' A
#
# COMPACT_ATOMS: atom_id res chain seq x y z
N MET A 1 -9.52 4.80 -21.19
CA MET A 1 -8.32 3.96 -21.43
C MET A 1 -7.11 4.80 -21.01
N SER A 2 -6.73 4.77 -19.73
CA SER A 2 -5.76 5.72 -19.15
C SER A 2 -4.34 5.16 -19.04
N TYR A 3 -4.14 3.87 -19.36
CA TYR A 3 -2.89 3.16 -19.05
C TYR A 3 -1.63 3.74 -19.73
N TYR A 4 -1.78 4.33 -20.93
CA TYR A 4 -0.68 4.99 -21.65
C TYR A 4 -0.76 6.51 -21.63
N ASP A 5 -1.66 7.06 -20.83
CA ASP A 5 -1.80 8.51 -20.70
C ASP A 5 -0.70 9.03 -19.77
N ILE A 6 0.08 10.01 -20.25
CA ILE A 6 1.23 10.53 -19.50
C ILE A 6 0.78 11.28 -18.25
N ASP A 7 -0.32 12.03 -18.34
CA ASP A 7 -0.83 12.79 -17.20
C ASP A 7 -1.34 11.84 -16.12
N ALA A 8 -1.93 10.72 -16.52
CA ALA A 8 -2.31 9.66 -15.59
C ALA A 8 -1.09 9.02 -14.89
N ILE A 9 -0.02 8.71 -15.63
CA ILE A 9 1.21 8.15 -15.06
C ILE A 9 1.86 9.15 -14.08
N LEU A 10 1.91 10.43 -14.44
CA LEU A 10 2.46 11.47 -13.58
C LEU A 10 1.63 11.67 -12.31
N THR A 11 0.30 11.64 -12.44
CA THR A 11 -0.63 11.72 -11.31
C THR A 11 -0.42 10.55 -10.35
N ASP A 12 -0.25 9.36 -10.90
CA ASP A 12 -0.09 8.13 -10.14
C ASP A 12 1.27 8.05 -9.39
N ALA A 13 2.31 8.67 -9.95
CA ALA A 13 3.62 8.79 -9.32
C ALA A 13 3.72 9.90 -8.25
N GLU A 14 2.65 10.71 -8.07
CA GLU A 14 2.63 11.79 -7.09
C GLU A 14 2.80 11.26 -5.66
N LYS A 15 3.56 12.00 -4.86
CA LYS A 15 3.96 11.61 -3.51
C LYS A 15 2.94 12.08 -2.48
N VAL A 16 2.30 11.15 -1.81
CA VAL A 16 1.29 11.42 -0.76
C VAL A 16 1.79 11.02 0.63
N PRO A 17 1.50 11.82 1.68
CA PRO A 17 1.84 11.47 3.05
C PRO A 17 0.94 10.34 3.56
N CYS A 18 1.55 9.29 4.10
CA CYS A 18 0.86 8.10 4.60
C CYS A 18 1.44 7.66 5.95
N HIS A 19 0.68 6.85 6.69
CA HIS A 19 1.13 6.15 7.88
C HIS A 19 0.64 4.71 7.85
N PHE A 20 1.46 3.76 8.27
CA PHE A 20 1.00 2.38 8.46
C PHE A 20 0.23 2.25 9.77
N GLU A 21 -0.87 1.51 9.77
CA GLU A 21 -1.62 1.21 11.00
C GLU A 21 -1.04 0.01 11.78
N ILE A 22 -0.18 -0.77 11.14
CA ILE A 22 0.41 -2.00 11.68
C ILE A 22 1.94 -2.00 11.54
N ASP A 23 2.62 -2.80 12.37
CA ASP A 23 4.05 -3.08 12.20
C ASP A 23 4.27 -4.04 11.01
N VAL A 24 5.19 -3.70 10.12
CA VAL A 24 5.48 -4.49 8.90
C VAL A 24 6.99 -4.72 8.75
N ARG A 25 7.43 -5.98 8.75
CA ARG A 25 8.87 -6.31 8.79
C ARG A 25 9.61 -6.14 7.46
N ASP A 26 8.98 -6.48 6.35
CA ASP A 26 9.67 -6.56 5.04
C ASP A 26 9.58 -5.28 4.19
N LEU A 27 8.90 -4.25 4.69
CA LEU A 27 8.70 -2.97 3.99
C LEU A 27 9.65 -1.84 4.43
N GLY A 28 10.73 -2.17 5.14
CA GLY A 28 11.69 -1.19 5.64
C GLY A 28 12.33 -0.31 4.56
N HIS A 29 12.44 -0.81 3.32
CA HIS A 29 12.98 -0.06 2.19
C HIS A 29 12.14 1.17 1.79
N LEU A 30 10.86 1.25 2.20
CA LEU A 30 10.00 2.40 1.94
C LEU A 30 10.40 3.65 2.77
N ASP A 31 11.07 3.45 3.90
CA ASP A 31 11.52 4.52 4.82
C ASP A 31 13.03 4.44 5.10
N ASN A 32 13.78 3.69 4.28
CA ASN A 32 15.21 3.42 4.49
C ASN A 32 15.53 2.83 5.89
N SER A 33 14.60 2.05 6.44
CA SER A 33 14.68 1.40 7.75
C SER A 33 15.15 -0.06 7.60
N PRO A 34 16.27 -0.48 8.24
CA PRO A 34 16.82 -1.83 8.06
C PRO A 34 16.03 -2.96 8.76
N HIS A 35 15.11 -2.62 9.66
CA HIS A 35 14.40 -3.58 10.53
C HIS A 35 12.89 -3.68 10.27
N GLY A 36 12.40 -3.03 9.21
CA GLY A 36 10.97 -2.90 8.93
C GLY A 36 10.38 -1.55 9.35
N LEU A 37 9.08 -1.39 9.14
CA LEU A 37 8.29 -0.22 9.49
C LEU A 37 7.50 -0.50 10.77
N LYS A 38 7.45 0.50 11.66
CA LYS A 38 6.58 0.46 12.83
C LYS A 38 5.20 1.00 12.51
N ALA A 39 4.23 0.60 13.31
CA ALA A 39 2.92 1.26 13.30
C ALA A 39 3.09 2.77 13.53
N GLN A 40 2.27 3.56 12.85
CA GLN A 40 2.25 5.03 12.89
C GLN A 40 3.52 5.71 12.37
N THR A 41 4.44 4.99 11.71
CA THR A 41 5.58 5.62 11.03
C THR A 41 5.06 6.51 9.88
N PRO A 42 5.37 7.81 9.87
CA PRO A 42 5.03 8.69 8.75
C PRO A 42 6.00 8.43 7.60
N LEU A 43 5.46 8.25 6.40
CA LEU A 43 6.25 8.08 5.19
C LEU A 43 5.53 8.71 3.99
N THR A 44 6.24 8.83 2.87
CA THR A 44 5.68 9.38 1.64
C THR A 44 5.71 8.32 0.55
N LEU A 45 4.54 7.98 0.02
CA LEU A 45 4.36 6.91 -0.96
C LEU A 45 3.82 7.47 -2.28
N PRO A 46 4.17 6.87 -3.43
CA PRO A 46 3.45 7.12 -4.67
C PRO A 46 1.98 6.75 -4.55
N LEU A 47 1.10 7.49 -5.23
CA LEU A 47 -0.35 7.30 -5.16
C LEU A 47 -0.79 5.87 -5.50
N TRP A 48 -0.27 5.25 -6.58
CA TRP A 48 -0.63 3.85 -6.91
C TRP A 48 -0.36 2.88 -5.76
N LEU A 49 0.80 3.02 -5.12
CA LEU A 49 1.21 2.08 -4.08
C LEU A 49 0.40 2.31 -2.81
N ALA A 50 0.12 3.57 -2.48
CA ALA A 50 -0.75 3.92 -1.37
C ALA A 50 -2.18 3.38 -1.56
N GLU A 51 -2.74 3.49 -2.77
CA GLU A 51 -4.08 2.97 -3.08
C GLU A 51 -4.15 1.44 -2.91
N LEU A 52 -3.19 0.71 -3.48
CA LEU A 52 -3.14 -0.75 -3.37
C LEU A 52 -3.02 -1.22 -1.91
N LEU A 53 -2.18 -0.55 -1.11
CA LEU A 53 -2.02 -0.87 0.31
C LEU A 53 -3.28 -0.53 1.12
N ALA A 54 -3.93 0.61 0.87
CA ALA A 54 -5.15 1.01 1.55
C ALA A 54 -6.31 0.02 1.30
N LEU A 55 -6.43 -0.49 0.07
CA LEU A 55 -7.43 -1.51 -0.28
C LEU A 55 -7.12 -2.87 0.37
N ALA A 56 -5.85 -3.26 0.39
CA ALA A 56 -5.40 -4.52 0.99
C ALA A 56 -5.47 -4.52 2.53
N SER A 57 -5.42 -3.35 3.17
CA SER A 57 -5.53 -3.20 4.63
C SER A 57 -6.95 -3.46 5.16
N THR A 58 -7.93 -3.70 4.27
CA THR A 58 -9.21 -4.24 4.71
C THR A 58 -8.97 -5.61 5.35
N PRO A 59 -9.30 -5.81 6.64
CA PRO A 59 -9.24 -7.14 7.23
C PRO A 59 -10.27 -7.97 6.49
N SER A 60 -9.82 -8.72 5.49
CA SER A 60 -10.60 -9.77 4.87
C SER A 60 -10.90 -10.76 5.98
N SER A 61 -12.07 -10.58 6.60
CA SER A 61 -12.72 -11.60 7.39
C SER A 61 -12.65 -12.86 6.54
N PHE A 62 -11.80 -13.78 6.95
CA PHE A 62 -11.56 -15.06 6.34
C PHE A 62 -12.92 -15.69 6.05
N ALA A 63 -13.43 -15.49 4.84
CA ALA A 63 -14.61 -16.16 4.37
C ALA A 63 -14.13 -17.58 4.11
N PRO A 64 -14.56 -18.59 4.90
CA PRO A 64 -14.17 -19.95 4.62
C PRO A 64 -14.66 -20.25 3.20
N LEU A 65 -13.71 -20.56 2.32
CA LEU A 65 -14.00 -21.05 0.97
C LEU A 65 -14.88 -22.30 1.14
N ASN A 66 -16.18 -22.12 0.97
CA ASN A 66 -17.13 -23.21 1.01
C ASN A 66 -16.81 -24.14 -0.17
N PRO A 67 -16.47 -25.42 0.04
CA PRO A 67 -16.32 -26.35 -1.06
C PRO A 67 -17.72 -26.67 -1.59
N HIS A 68 -18.10 -26.09 -2.72
CA HIS A 68 -19.32 -26.48 -3.41
C HIS A 68 -19.10 -27.82 -4.14
N PRO A 69 -20.10 -28.75 -4.12
CA PRO A 69 -20.01 -30.10 -4.68
C PRO A 69 -19.69 -30.18 -6.17
#